data_AF-A0A1H6RG71-F1
#
_entry.id   AF-A0A1H6RG71-F1
#
_cell.length_a   1.000
_cell.length_b   1.000
_cell.length_c   1.000
_cell.angle_alpha   90.00
_cell.angle_beta   90.00
_cell.angle_gamma   90.00
#
_symmetry.space_group_name_H-M   'P 1'
#
loop_
_entity.id
_entity.type
_entity.pdbx_description
1 polymer ?
#
loop_
_entity_poly.entity_id
_entity_poly.type
_entity_poly.pdbx_seq_one_letter_code
_entity_poly.pdbx_strand_id
1 'polypeptide(L)'
;MKLNEFNCHNLEQIKKDYEVTDLVAQAIESHNLSQEAFKEFDERIELDLNNHPELQPLKAQIERCHNENEKILILSSHTVDNLFATIIFARLCVIKKIAYTLTHINKDETMVRGNILILGETIRFLNKAKGLDIVLPESYLANSGIAYLISSCFANDRYALALACMGTIASNKDLIKENRTLYHDGKQLLEDQRYKCMERVLISREKRNQQLLYNGRNYTPYSAGMIRRRFVFPLNRYLEEHGDKRFVGLIQYFFNPNKEDKKYQMFGTMLNGIDVEVPEFNDNPTYIETNLDLVTIDNVRALDHTFEPYHAGFNRPHWVIHDIEVAEYRKFDMARGLELSFRTNHGLVKASAYENECVHVKINNGDHVTVAGTLSINGFSGLPMLHMKVLENLSNE
;
A
#
# COMPACT_ATOMS: atom_id res chain seq x y z
N MET A 1 -28.33 12.74 10.21
CA MET A 1 -28.18 12.95 8.75
C MET A 1 -28.71 11.69 8.09
N LYS A 2 -29.44 11.77 6.96
CA LYS A 2 -29.81 10.54 6.24
C LYS A 2 -28.56 10.03 5.52
N LEU A 3 -28.16 8.80 5.79
CA LEU A 3 -27.07 8.16 5.06
C LEU A 3 -27.51 7.95 3.60
N ASN A 4 -26.56 8.07 2.67
CA ASN A 4 -26.81 7.69 1.27
C ASN A 4 -26.65 6.17 1.14
N GLU A 5 -27.74 5.44 1.35
CA GLU A 5 -27.73 3.97 1.43
C GLU A 5 -27.99 3.34 0.05
N PHE A 6 -27.30 2.22 -0.22
CA PHE A 6 -27.47 1.39 -1.40
C PHE A 6 -27.89 -0.01 -0.97
N ASN A 7 -29.05 -0.43 -1.49
CA ASN A 7 -29.64 -1.73 -1.18
C ASN A 7 -29.47 -2.65 -2.38
N CYS A 8 -28.78 -3.76 -2.15
CA CYS A 8 -28.52 -4.75 -3.20
C CYS A 8 -29.80 -5.55 -3.54
N HIS A 9 -30.04 -5.80 -4.82
CA HIS A 9 -31.25 -6.47 -5.30
C HIS A 9 -30.96 -7.73 -6.12
N ASN A 10 -29.75 -7.88 -6.67
CA ASN A 10 -29.39 -8.94 -7.62
C ASN A 10 -28.29 -9.88 -7.09
N LEU A 11 -28.13 -9.98 -5.77
CA LEU A 11 -27.01 -10.68 -5.13
C LEU A 11 -26.84 -12.13 -5.59
N GLU A 12 -27.91 -12.92 -5.60
CA GLU A 12 -27.80 -14.34 -5.97
C GLU A 12 -27.39 -14.56 -7.42
N GLN A 13 -27.82 -13.67 -8.32
CA GLN A 13 -27.42 -13.71 -9.72
C GLN A 13 -25.94 -13.31 -9.86
N ILE A 14 -25.49 -12.24 -9.21
CA ILE A 14 -24.09 -11.79 -9.23
C ILE A 14 -23.16 -12.84 -8.62
N LYS A 15 -23.51 -13.42 -7.48
CA LYS A 15 -22.72 -14.49 -6.85
C LYS A 15 -22.50 -15.67 -7.80
N LYS A 16 -23.53 -16.03 -8.55
CA LYS A 16 -23.47 -17.12 -9.53
C LYS A 16 -22.66 -16.74 -10.77
N ASP A 17 -22.88 -15.56 -11.33
CA ASP A 17 -22.25 -15.12 -12.58
C ASP A 17 -20.76 -14.79 -12.42
N TYR A 18 -20.37 -14.34 -11.24
CA TYR A 18 -19.00 -13.92 -10.92
C TYR A 18 -18.27 -14.94 -10.05
N GLU A 19 -18.96 -15.95 -9.51
CA GLU A 19 -18.42 -16.97 -8.59
C GLU A 19 -17.78 -16.38 -7.33
N VAL A 20 -18.46 -15.43 -6.70
CA VAL A 20 -17.95 -14.63 -5.56
C VAL A 20 -18.76 -14.78 -4.28
N THR A 21 -18.17 -14.33 -3.16
CA THR A 21 -18.81 -14.26 -1.82
C THR A 21 -19.83 -13.11 -1.71
N ASP A 22 -20.65 -13.12 -0.64
CA ASP A 22 -21.74 -12.14 -0.45
C ASP A 22 -21.26 -10.69 -0.43
N LEU A 23 -20.24 -10.36 0.37
CA LEU A 23 -19.73 -8.99 0.45
C LEU A 23 -19.10 -8.53 -0.87
N VAL A 24 -18.48 -9.45 -1.61
CA VAL A 24 -17.91 -9.14 -2.93
C VAL A 24 -19.04 -8.85 -3.93
N ALA A 25 -20.10 -9.67 -3.95
CA ALA A 25 -21.26 -9.45 -4.80
C ALA A 25 -21.96 -8.12 -4.48
N GLN A 26 -22.12 -7.79 -3.19
CA GLN A 26 -22.67 -6.51 -2.75
C GLN A 26 -21.84 -5.33 -3.27
N ALA A 27 -20.51 -5.42 -3.21
CA ALA A 27 -19.62 -4.39 -3.71
C ALA A 27 -19.61 -4.28 -5.25
N ILE A 28 -19.75 -5.40 -5.99
CA ILE A 28 -19.91 -5.41 -7.45
C ILE A 28 -21.19 -4.68 -7.84
N GLU A 29 -22.31 -5.01 -7.19
CA GLU A 29 -23.61 -4.41 -7.48
C GLU A 29 -23.61 -2.91 -7.19
N SER A 30 -23.09 -2.50 -6.03
CA SER A 30 -23.11 -1.09 -5.62
C SER A 30 -22.29 -0.17 -6.53
N HIS A 31 -21.26 -0.73 -7.19
CA HIS A 31 -20.40 0.00 -8.12
C HIS A 31 -20.80 -0.20 -9.59
N ASN A 32 -21.88 -0.95 -9.86
CA ASN A 32 -22.31 -1.33 -11.21
C ASN A 32 -21.16 -1.92 -12.05
N LEU A 33 -20.32 -2.76 -11.44
CA LEU A 33 -19.21 -3.39 -12.15
C LEU A 33 -19.73 -4.44 -13.14
N SER A 34 -19.32 -4.34 -14.41
CA SER A 34 -19.59 -5.37 -15.41
C SER A 34 -18.68 -6.59 -15.22
N GLN A 35 -19.02 -7.70 -15.88
CA GLN A 35 -18.25 -8.93 -15.78
C GLN A 35 -16.87 -8.78 -16.44
N GLU A 36 -16.79 -8.02 -17.52
CA GLU A 36 -15.53 -7.66 -18.19
C GLU A 36 -14.66 -6.80 -17.27
N ALA A 37 -15.25 -5.75 -16.67
CA ALA A 37 -14.52 -4.88 -15.74
C ALA A 37 -14.02 -5.66 -14.52
N PHE A 38 -14.86 -6.53 -13.95
CA PHE A 38 -14.47 -7.39 -12.83
C PHE A 38 -13.35 -8.37 -13.19
N LYS A 39 -13.39 -8.98 -14.38
CA LYS A 39 -12.31 -9.84 -14.85
C LYS A 39 -11.01 -9.06 -15.00
N GLU A 40 -11.04 -7.84 -15.51
CA GLU A 40 -9.85 -6.98 -15.58
C GLU A 40 -9.30 -6.63 -14.17
N PHE A 41 -10.17 -6.54 -13.16
CA PHE A 41 -9.76 -6.37 -11.76
C PHE A 41 -9.08 -7.61 -11.18
N ASP A 42 -9.61 -8.80 -11.45
CA ASP A 42 -9.13 -10.07 -10.88
C ASP A 42 -7.96 -10.67 -11.67
N GLU A 43 -7.72 -10.20 -12.90
CA GLU A 43 -6.65 -10.71 -13.75
C GLU A 43 -5.27 -10.37 -13.18
N ARG A 44 -4.55 -11.41 -12.76
CA ARG A 44 -3.13 -11.33 -12.44
C ARG A 44 -2.31 -11.31 -13.72
N ILE A 45 -1.80 -10.14 -14.06
CA ILE A 45 -0.86 -9.98 -15.19
C ILE A 45 0.54 -10.38 -14.74
N GLU A 46 1.18 -11.24 -15.52
CA GLU A 46 2.56 -11.68 -15.28
C GLU A 46 3.53 -10.51 -15.41
N LEU A 47 4.44 -10.39 -14.43
CA LEU A 47 5.48 -9.37 -14.41
C LEU A 47 6.65 -9.80 -15.32
N ASP A 48 6.46 -9.67 -16.63
CA ASP A 48 7.47 -9.98 -17.65
C ASP A 48 7.87 -8.74 -18.46
N LEU A 49 9.18 -8.49 -18.58
CA LEU A 49 9.74 -7.44 -19.42
C LEU A 49 9.42 -7.64 -20.91
N ASN A 50 9.14 -8.86 -21.36
CA ASN A 50 8.76 -9.12 -22.77
C ASN A 50 7.44 -8.46 -23.16
N ASN A 51 6.56 -8.20 -22.18
CA ASN A 51 5.33 -7.44 -22.40
C ASN A 51 5.57 -5.93 -22.60
N HIS A 52 6.82 -5.49 -22.41
CA HIS A 52 7.25 -4.09 -22.46
C HIS A 52 8.43 -3.89 -23.44
N PRO A 53 8.20 -4.00 -24.76
CA PRO A 53 9.24 -3.83 -25.77
C PRO A 53 9.95 -2.47 -25.69
N GLU A 54 9.27 -1.43 -25.20
CA GLU A 54 9.81 -0.09 -24.97
C GLU A 54 10.92 -0.05 -23.91
N LEU A 55 10.96 -1.01 -22.98
CA LEU A 55 11.97 -1.10 -21.91
C LEU A 55 13.23 -1.87 -22.34
N GLN A 56 13.16 -2.63 -23.43
CA GLN A 56 14.24 -3.48 -23.93
C GLN A 56 15.53 -2.70 -24.26
N PRO A 57 15.50 -1.50 -24.87
CA PRO A 57 16.70 -0.71 -25.12
C PRO A 57 17.47 -0.37 -23.83
N LEU A 58 16.76 -0.04 -22.76
CA LEU A 58 17.39 0.28 -21.48
C LEU A 58 18.01 -0.97 -20.85
N LYS A 59 17.32 -2.12 -20.87
CA LYS A 59 17.86 -3.40 -20.43
C LYS A 59 19.13 -3.77 -21.20
N ALA A 60 19.11 -3.67 -22.53
CA ALA A 60 20.26 -3.96 -23.37
C ALA A 60 21.45 -3.06 -23.05
N GLN A 61 21.20 -1.78 -22.75
CA GLN A 61 22.25 -0.85 -22.39
C GLN A 61 22.86 -1.12 -21.01
N ILE A 62 22.07 -1.53 -20.03
CA ILE A 62 22.58 -1.96 -18.71
C ILE A 62 23.41 -3.23 -18.85
N GLU A 63 22.95 -4.20 -19.65
CA GLU A 63 23.69 -5.43 -19.96
C GLU A 63 25.03 -5.14 -20.64
N ARG A 64 25.04 -4.20 -21.58
CA ARG A 64 26.28 -3.74 -22.21
C ARG A 64 27.24 -3.13 -21.19
N CYS A 65 26.76 -2.26 -20.29
CA CYS A 65 27.60 -1.66 -19.25
C CYS A 65 28.22 -2.74 -18.34
N HIS A 66 27.47 -3.80 -18.03
CA HIS A 66 27.98 -4.95 -17.30
C HIS A 66 29.09 -5.67 -18.07
N ASN A 67 28.85 -6.02 -19.33
CA ASN A 67 29.79 -6.79 -20.15
C ASN A 67 31.08 -6.01 -20.47
N GLU A 68 30.96 -4.69 -20.67
CA GLU A 68 32.08 -3.80 -20.98
C GLU A 68 32.76 -3.22 -19.71
N ASN A 69 32.31 -3.60 -18.49
CA ASN A 69 32.76 -3.04 -17.22
C ASN A 69 32.67 -1.50 -17.15
N GLU A 70 31.64 -0.93 -17.76
CA GLU A 70 31.45 0.51 -17.77
C GLU A 70 30.77 1.01 -16.50
N LYS A 71 31.21 2.17 -16.03
CA LYS A 71 30.65 2.82 -14.86
C LYS A 71 29.34 3.53 -15.20
N ILE A 72 28.31 3.37 -14.36
CA ILE A 72 27.03 4.07 -14.47
C ILE A 72 26.93 5.17 -13.40
N LEU A 73 26.58 6.38 -13.81
CA LEU A 73 26.14 7.43 -12.88
C LEU A 73 24.62 7.39 -12.77
N ILE A 74 24.08 7.20 -11.57
CA ILE A 74 22.65 7.23 -11.29
C ILE A 74 22.29 8.61 -10.72
N LEU A 75 21.40 9.32 -11.39
CA LEU A 75 20.83 10.60 -10.99
C LEU A 75 19.36 10.42 -10.65
N SER A 76 18.92 10.85 -9.47
CA SER A 76 17.52 10.71 -9.04
C SER A 76 16.92 12.00 -8.53
N SER A 77 15.63 12.20 -8.79
CA SER A 77 14.83 13.21 -8.09
C SER A 77 14.40 12.70 -6.70
N HIS A 78 13.77 13.59 -5.91
CA HIS A 78 13.43 13.37 -4.50
C HIS A 78 12.05 12.72 -4.26
N THR A 79 11.40 12.14 -5.27
CA THR A 79 10.13 11.42 -5.04
C THR A 79 10.40 10.05 -4.39
N VAL A 80 9.44 9.53 -3.62
CA VAL A 80 9.58 8.21 -2.97
C VAL A 80 9.66 7.07 -4.00
N ASP A 81 8.92 7.17 -5.10
CA ASP A 81 9.03 6.21 -6.22
C ASP A 81 10.47 6.18 -6.78
N ASN A 82 11.05 7.36 -7.04
CA ASN A 82 12.42 7.45 -7.57
C ASN A 82 13.48 7.05 -6.54
N LEU A 83 13.26 7.31 -5.25
CA LEU A 83 14.10 6.76 -4.19
C LEU A 83 14.18 5.23 -4.28
N PHE A 84 13.05 4.55 -4.44
CA PHE A 84 13.02 3.10 -4.52
C PHE A 84 13.54 2.56 -5.85
N ALA A 85 13.21 3.20 -6.98
CA ALA A 85 13.82 2.89 -8.28
C ALA A 85 15.36 2.97 -8.21
N THR A 86 15.88 4.02 -7.56
CA THR A 86 17.32 4.22 -7.35
C THR A 86 17.94 3.09 -6.53
N ILE A 87 17.30 2.69 -5.43
CA ILE A 87 17.80 1.60 -4.59
C ILE A 87 17.80 0.28 -5.38
N ILE A 88 16.76 0.01 -6.16
CA ILE A 88 16.66 -1.21 -6.99
C ILE A 88 17.82 -1.25 -8.00
N PHE A 89 18.08 -0.17 -8.75
CA PHE A 89 19.20 -0.12 -9.70
C PHE A 89 20.58 -0.18 -9.02
N ALA A 90 20.74 0.49 -7.88
CA ALA A 90 21.98 0.42 -7.12
C ALA A 90 22.26 -1.01 -6.62
N ARG A 91 21.22 -1.72 -6.17
CA ARG A 91 21.32 -3.13 -5.77
C ARG A 91 21.66 -4.03 -6.95
N LEU A 92 21.02 -3.82 -8.10
CA LEU A 92 21.38 -4.49 -9.34
C LEU A 92 22.87 -4.31 -9.66
N CYS A 93 23.38 -3.07 -9.59
CA CYS A 93 24.79 -2.78 -9.84
C CYS A 93 25.70 -3.53 -8.87
N VAL A 94 25.36 -3.62 -7.59
CA VAL A 94 26.14 -4.41 -6.61
C VAL A 94 26.10 -5.90 -6.94
N ILE A 95 24.92 -6.46 -7.25
CA ILE A 95 24.75 -7.89 -7.57
C ILE A 95 25.54 -8.27 -8.82
N LYS A 96 25.49 -7.43 -9.86
CA LYS A 96 26.21 -7.63 -11.12
C LYS A 96 27.62 -7.07 -11.13
N LYS A 97 28.10 -6.51 -10.01
CA LYS A 97 29.43 -5.89 -9.88
C LYS A 97 29.68 -4.78 -10.93
N ILE A 98 28.64 -4.06 -11.33
CA ILE A 98 28.73 -2.90 -12.21
C ILE A 98 29.22 -1.73 -11.37
N ALA A 99 30.27 -1.04 -11.81
CA ALA A 99 30.74 0.15 -11.13
C ALA A 99 29.67 1.25 -11.22
N TYR A 100 29.33 1.89 -10.10
CA TYR A 100 28.34 2.97 -10.11
C TYR A 100 28.69 4.12 -9.18
N THR A 101 28.12 5.29 -9.48
CA THR A 101 28.08 6.44 -8.58
C THR A 101 26.65 6.93 -8.52
N LEU A 102 26.27 7.50 -7.38
CA LEU A 102 24.94 7.99 -7.14
C LEU A 102 25.02 9.45 -6.73
N THR A 103 24.22 10.28 -7.39
CA THR A 103 24.06 11.70 -7.08
C THR A 103 22.59 12.10 -7.20
N HIS A 104 22.18 13.17 -6.52
CA HIS A 104 20.86 13.76 -6.69
C HIS A 104 20.83 14.64 -7.95
N ILE A 105 19.67 14.77 -8.61
CA ILE A 105 19.52 15.70 -9.74
C ILE A 105 19.62 17.15 -9.21
N ASN A 106 20.80 17.76 -9.33
CA ASN A 106 20.96 19.20 -9.19
C ASN A 106 20.96 19.86 -10.58
N LYS A 107 20.38 21.07 -10.70
CA LYS A 107 20.14 21.76 -11.99
C LYS A 107 21.42 21.99 -12.83
N ASP A 108 22.59 21.93 -12.20
CA ASP A 108 23.89 22.19 -12.83
C ASP A 108 24.65 20.93 -13.33
N GLU A 109 24.14 19.71 -13.11
CA GLU A 109 24.89 18.47 -13.38
C GLU A 109 24.68 17.84 -14.77
N THR A 110 24.01 18.51 -15.72
CA THR A 110 23.87 17.99 -17.11
C THR A 110 25.16 18.04 -17.95
N MET A 111 26.27 18.46 -17.32
CA MET A 111 27.63 18.51 -17.88
C MET A 111 28.41 17.20 -17.70
N VAL A 112 27.88 16.18 -17.01
CA VAL A 112 28.64 14.95 -16.76
C VAL A 112 28.82 14.14 -18.05
N ARG A 113 30.04 13.61 -18.25
CA ARG A 113 30.38 12.68 -19.34
C ARG A 113 30.28 11.24 -18.83
N GLY A 114 29.78 10.32 -19.64
CA GLY A 114 29.72 8.88 -19.34
C GLY A 114 28.33 8.29 -19.54
N ASN A 115 28.12 7.10 -18.98
CA ASN A 115 26.82 6.45 -18.92
C ASN A 115 26.02 7.00 -17.75
N ILE A 116 24.89 7.66 -18.03
CA ILE A 116 24.08 8.34 -17.02
C ILE A 116 22.67 7.76 -17.05
N LEU A 117 22.22 7.19 -15.94
CA LEU A 117 20.84 6.76 -15.71
C LEU A 117 20.14 7.84 -14.88
N ILE A 118 19.11 8.46 -15.43
CA ILE A 118 18.34 9.55 -14.83
C ILE A 118 16.96 9.02 -14.46
N LEU A 119 16.57 9.21 -13.20
CA LEU A 119 15.29 8.82 -12.60
C LEU A 119 14.53 10.09 -12.23
N GLY A 120 13.73 10.60 -13.17
CA GLY A 120 12.94 11.83 -13.04
C GLY A 120 11.45 11.55 -13.17
N GLU A 121 10.73 12.38 -13.93
CA GLU A 121 9.35 12.07 -14.34
C GLU A 121 9.29 10.79 -15.18
N THR A 122 10.27 10.63 -16.06
CA THR A 122 10.54 9.39 -16.79
C THR A 122 11.97 8.91 -16.53
N ILE A 123 12.25 7.67 -16.91
CA ILE A 123 13.59 7.10 -16.86
C ILE A 123 14.31 7.39 -18.19
N ARG A 124 15.53 7.90 -18.10
CA ARG A 124 16.38 8.19 -19.25
C ARG A 124 17.79 7.65 -19.07
N PHE A 125 18.36 7.08 -20.12
CA PHE A 125 19.78 6.71 -20.16
C PHE A 125 20.50 7.52 -21.23
N LEU A 126 21.55 8.24 -20.83
CA LEU A 126 22.28 9.18 -21.68
C LEU A 126 23.77 8.83 -21.71
N ASN A 127 24.35 8.82 -22.90
CA ASN A 127 25.80 8.90 -23.10
C ASN A 127 26.10 9.76 -24.33
N LYS A 128 26.36 11.06 -24.09
CA LYS A 128 26.65 12.05 -25.14
C LYS A 128 27.86 11.67 -26.00
N ALA A 129 28.89 11.06 -25.42
CA ALA A 129 30.10 10.68 -26.15
C ALA A 129 29.86 9.53 -27.15
N LYS A 130 28.87 8.68 -26.87
CA LYS A 130 28.43 7.58 -27.75
C LYS A 130 27.23 7.94 -28.62
N GLY A 131 26.75 9.19 -28.57
CA GLY A 131 25.52 9.60 -29.27
C GLY A 131 24.27 8.83 -28.79
N LEU A 132 24.28 8.31 -27.56
CA LEU A 132 23.20 7.49 -27.02
C LEU A 132 22.27 8.33 -26.15
N ASP A 133 20.98 8.24 -26.43
CA ASP A 133 19.92 8.88 -25.65
C ASP A 133 18.66 8.02 -25.68
N ILE A 134 18.46 7.23 -24.64
CA ILE A 134 17.30 6.35 -24.47
C ILE A 134 16.36 7.06 -23.49
N VAL A 135 15.21 7.52 -23.98
CA VAL A 135 14.16 8.09 -23.14
C VAL A 135 13.01 7.10 -23.13
N LEU A 136 12.66 6.59 -21.95
CA LEU A 136 11.48 5.75 -21.83
C LEU A 136 10.22 6.62 -21.95
N PRO A 137 9.19 6.18 -22.70
CA PRO A 137 7.93 6.90 -22.79
C PRO A 137 7.26 6.95 -21.41
N GLU A 138 6.29 7.84 -21.26
CA GLU A 138 5.44 7.81 -20.07
C GLU A 138 4.72 6.46 -20.00
N SER A 139 4.87 5.78 -18.86
CA SER A 139 4.23 4.49 -18.58
C SER A 139 3.17 4.65 -17.50
N TYR A 140 2.20 3.73 -17.48
CA TYR A 140 1.32 3.57 -16.32
C TYR A 140 2.05 2.89 -15.16
N LEU A 141 3.18 2.21 -15.42
CA LEU A 141 4.03 1.67 -14.36
C LEU A 141 4.73 2.80 -13.60
N ALA A 142 4.87 2.60 -12.29
CA ALA A 142 5.76 3.40 -11.48
C ALA A 142 7.23 3.16 -11.88
N ASN A 143 8.11 4.14 -11.66
CA ASN A 143 9.53 4.01 -12.00
C ASN A 143 10.21 2.88 -11.22
N SER A 144 9.79 2.65 -9.97
CA SER A 144 10.23 1.51 -9.16
C SER A 144 9.74 0.16 -9.71
N GLY A 145 8.55 0.11 -10.32
CA GLY A 145 8.05 -1.05 -11.06
C GLY A 145 8.90 -1.35 -12.30
N ILE A 146 9.20 -0.33 -13.11
CA ILE A 146 10.11 -0.44 -14.26
C ILE A 146 11.50 -0.92 -13.83
N ALA A 147 12.05 -0.32 -12.77
CA ALA A 147 13.35 -0.71 -12.22
C ALA A 147 13.37 -2.18 -11.78
N TYR A 148 12.28 -2.67 -11.18
CA TYR A 148 12.15 -4.07 -10.80
C TYR A 148 12.06 -4.99 -12.01
N LEU A 149 11.21 -4.70 -13.00
CA LEU A 149 11.10 -5.51 -14.22
C LEU A 149 12.48 -5.69 -14.89
N ILE A 150 13.21 -4.58 -15.07
CA ILE A 150 14.55 -4.63 -15.65
C ILE A 150 15.52 -5.40 -14.76
N SER A 151 15.55 -5.13 -13.45
CA SER A 151 16.43 -5.80 -12.50
C SER A 151 16.19 -7.31 -12.43
N SER A 152 14.93 -7.73 -12.53
CA SER A 152 14.51 -9.14 -12.46
C SER A 152 15.09 -10.00 -13.58
N CYS A 153 15.33 -9.41 -14.77
CA CYS A 153 16.01 -10.09 -15.88
C CYS A 153 17.47 -10.42 -15.58
N PHE A 154 18.07 -9.74 -14.62
CA PHE A 154 19.48 -9.91 -14.25
C PHE A 154 19.64 -10.74 -12.98
N ALA A 155 18.77 -10.53 -11.98
CA ALA A 155 18.86 -11.18 -10.70
C ALA A 155 17.49 -11.32 -10.02
N ASN A 156 17.26 -12.45 -9.37
CA ASN A 156 16.07 -12.67 -8.55
C ASN A 156 16.26 -12.06 -7.14
N ASP A 157 16.20 -10.73 -7.05
CA ASP A 157 16.26 -10.00 -5.79
C ASP A 157 14.85 -9.79 -5.22
N ARG A 158 14.40 -10.70 -4.35
CA ARG A 158 13.07 -10.59 -3.72
C ARG A 158 12.88 -9.23 -3.04
N TYR A 159 13.89 -8.65 -2.42
CA TYR A 159 13.72 -7.36 -1.76
C TYR A 159 13.45 -6.21 -2.75
N ALA A 160 13.92 -6.33 -4.00
CA ALA A 160 13.58 -5.37 -5.05
C ALA A 160 12.08 -5.36 -5.38
N LEU A 161 11.40 -6.52 -5.32
CA LEU A 161 9.94 -6.60 -5.47
C LEU A 161 9.22 -5.84 -4.34
N ALA A 162 9.68 -5.99 -3.09
CA ALA A 162 9.12 -5.24 -1.97
C ALA A 162 9.33 -3.73 -2.13
N LEU A 163 10.49 -3.30 -2.60
CA LEU A 163 10.78 -1.89 -2.89
C LEU A 163 9.89 -1.36 -4.03
N ALA A 164 9.67 -2.16 -5.09
CA ALA A 164 8.80 -1.81 -6.19
C ALA A 164 7.36 -1.65 -5.74
N CYS A 165 6.83 -2.57 -4.94
CA CYS A 165 5.51 -2.43 -4.33
C CYS A 165 5.37 -1.11 -3.54
N MET A 166 6.35 -0.79 -2.71
CA MET A 166 6.32 0.44 -1.91
C MET A 166 6.39 1.70 -2.79
N GLY A 167 7.21 1.69 -3.85
CA GLY A 167 7.30 2.80 -4.80
C GLY A 167 6.06 2.94 -5.67
N THR A 168 5.45 1.84 -6.11
CA THR A 168 4.18 1.83 -6.83
C THR A 168 3.06 2.43 -5.99
N ILE A 169 2.92 2.06 -4.70
CA ILE A 169 1.93 2.66 -3.79
C ILE A 169 2.18 4.16 -3.57
N ALA A 170 3.45 4.56 -3.59
CA ALA A 170 3.88 5.95 -3.41
C ALA A 170 3.77 6.80 -4.68
N SER A 171 3.66 6.17 -5.84
CA SER A 171 3.47 6.85 -7.11
C SER A 171 2.03 7.36 -7.24
N ASN A 172 1.84 8.33 -8.14
CA ASN A 172 0.51 8.79 -8.53
C ASN A 172 -0.10 7.91 -9.64
N LYS A 173 0.44 6.71 -9.88
CA LYS A 173 -0.05 5.79 -10.91
C LYS A 173 -1.18 4.92 -10.36
N ASP A 174 -2.08 4.52 -11.25
CA ASP A 174 -3.20 3.65 -10.90
C ASP A 174 -2.70 2.26 -10.51
N LEU A 175 -3.30 1.70 -9.45
CA LEU A 175 -2.96 0.40 -8.90
C LEU A 175 -3.78 -0.72 -9.57
N ILE A 176 -3.73 -0.73 -10.91
CA ILE A 176 -4.38 -1.71 -11.79
C ILE A 176 -3.32 -2.52 -12.54
N LYS A 177 -3.72 -3.60 -13.22
CA LYS A 177 -2.85 -4.36 -14.14
C LYS A 177 -1.55 -4.82 -13.44
N GLU A 178 -0.37 -4.62 -14.03
CA GLU A 178 0.91 -5.02 -13.46
C GLU A 178 1.23 -4.27 -12.15
N ASN A 179 0.79 -3.02 -11.97
CA ASN A 179 0.94 -2.33 -10.67
C ASN A 179 0.15 -3.03 -9.57
N ARG A 180 -0.99 -3.63 -9.91
CA ARG A 180 -1.79 -4.45 -8.99
C ARG A 180 -1.08 -5.77 -8.68
N THR A 181 -0.53 -6.47 -9.67
CA THR A 181 0.30 -7.66 -9.43
C THR A 181 1.49 -7.34 -8.52
N LEU A 182 2.23 -6.25 -8.82
CA LEU A 182 3.34 -5.76 -7.99
C LEU A 182 2.91 -5.50 -6.55
N TYR A 183 1.73 -4.91 -6.35
CA TYR A 183 1.17 -4.70 -5.01
C TYR A 183 0.92 -6.02 -4.28
N HIS A 184 0.19 -6.97 -4.88
CA HIS A 184 -0.17 -8.21 -4.19
C HIS A 184 1.08 -9.04 -3.85
N ASP A 185 1.98 -9.20 -4.81
CA ASP A 185 3.17 -10.02 -4.63
C ASP A 185 4.15 -9.38 -3.65
N GLY A 186 4.30 -8.05 -3.74
CA GLY A 186 5.12 -7.29 -2.80
C GLY A 186 4.53 -7.21 -1.40
N LYS A 187 3.21 -7.06 -1.26
CA LYS A 187 2.49 -7.11 0.02
C LYS A 187 2.72 -8.45 0.70
N GLN A 188 2.44 -9.55 0.00
CA GLN A 188 2.67 -10.91 0.53
C GLN A 188 4.13 -11.06 0.98
N LEU A 189 5.07 -10.59 0.17
CA LEU A 189 6.48 -10.65 0.52
C LEU A 189 6.84 -9.83 1.77
N LEU A 190 6.26 -8.64 1.94
CA LEU A 190 6.45 -7.81 3.12
C LEU A 190 5.92 -8.50 4.40
N GLU A 191 4.77 -9.19 4.29
CA GLU A 191 4.17 -9.97 5.37
C GLU A 191 5.04 -11.19 5.74
N ASP A 192 5.55 -11.90 4.75
CA ASP A 192 6.38 -13.10 4.93
C ASP A 192 7.79 -12.77 5.46
N GLN A 193 8.48 -11.81 4.84
CA GLN A 193 9.90 -11.55 5.09
C GLN A 193 10.15 -10.57 6.23
N ARG A 194 9.16 -9.73 6.56
CA ARG A 194 9.20 -8.82 7.69
C ARG A 194 10.49 -7.98 7.75
N TYR A 195 10.84 -7.36 6.63
CA TYR A 195 12.09 -6.60 6.50
C TYR A 195 12.20 -5.51 7.57
N LYS A 196 13.28 -5.56 8.37
CA LYS A 196 13.46 -4.71 9.56
C LYS A 196 13.40 -3.21 9.24
N CYS A 197 13.93 -2.79 8.08
CA CYS A 197 13.88 -1.40 7.66
C CYS A 197 12.44 -0.90 7.45
N MET A 198 11.54 -1.76 6.95
CA MET A 198 10.13 -1.45 6.70
C MET A 198 9.31 -1.54 7.98
N GLU A 199 9.48 -2.61 8.78
CA GLU A 199 8.76 -2.79 10.04
C GLU A 199 8.99 -1.65 11.04
N ARG A 200 10.18 -1.05 11.01
CA ARG A 200 10.52 0.09 11.87
C ARG A 200 9.56 1.27 11.69
N VAL A 201 9.09 1.46 10.46
CA VAL A 201 8.22 2.54 10.05
C VAL A 201 6.76 2.07 10.03
N LEU A 202 6.46 0.93 9.38
CA LEU A 202 5.08 0.48 9.20
C LEU A 202 4.41 0.00 10.51
N ILE A 203 5.19 -0.55 11.44
CA ILE A 203 4.66 -1.12 12.69
C ILE A 203 4.94 -0.17 13.85
N SER A 204 3.87 0.28 14.51
CA SER A 204 3.97 1.10 15.72
C SER A 204 4.73 0.37 16.83
N ARG A 205 5.34 1.13 17.75
CA ARG A 205 6.09 0.56 18.87
C ARG A 205 5.22 -0.37 19.72
N GLU A 206 3.97 0.01 19.97
CA GLU A 206 3.00 -0.80 20.72
C GLU A 206 2.69 -2.11 20.00
N LYS A 207 2.40 -2.06 18.70
CA LYS A 207 2.12 -3.26 17.92
C LYS A 207 3.35 -4.17 17.93
N ARG A 208 4.56 -3.63 17.76
CA ARG A 208 5.82 -4.39 17.85
C ARG A 208 5.99 -5.07 19.20
N ASN A 209 5.71 -4.37 20.30
CA ASN A 209 5.75 -4.96 21.65
C ASN A 209 4.74 -6.10 21.79
N GLN A 210 3.52 -5.95 21.25
CA GLN A 210 2.54 -7.04 21.20
C GLN A 210 3.07 -8.23 20.39
N GLN A 211 3.70 -8.00 19.23
CA GLN A 211 4.27 -9.10 18.44
C GLN A 211 5.36 -9.86 19.22
N LEU A 212 6.18 -9.16 20.01
CA LEU A 212 7.22 -9.78 20.85
C LEU A 212 6.61 -10.65 21.96
N LEU A 213 5.51 -10.22 22.57
CA LEU A 213 4.81 -10.97 23.62
C LEU A 213 4.15 -12.26 23.08
N TYR A 214 3.81 -12.32 21.79
CA TYR A 214 3.13 -13.45 21.16
C TYR A 214 4.02 -14.21 20.16
N ASN A 215 5.32 -14.33 20.44
CA ASN A 215 6.29 -15.11 19.63
C ASN A 215 6.33 -14.73 18.15
N GLY A 216 6.09 -13.46 17.82
CA GLY A 216 6.21 -12.93 16.46
C GLY A 216 5.11 -13.37 15.48
N ARG A 217 4.07 -14.11 15.92
CA ARG A 217 2.98 -14.61 15.06
C ARG A 217 1.85 -13.62 14.79
N ASN A 218 2.01 -12.37 15.19
CA ASN A 218 0.99 -11.35 15.00
C ASN A 218 0.90 -10.92 13.53
N TYR A 219 -0.17 -11.39 12.87
CA TYR A 219 -0.62 -10.93 11.56
C TYR A 219 -0.63 -9.39 11.50
N THR A 220 0.15 -8.83 10.58
CA THR A 220 0.13 -7.40 10.26
C THR A 220 -0.24 -7.25 8.80
N PRO A 221 -1.52 -6.96 8.50
CA PRO A 221 -1.92 -6.72 7.12
C PRO A 221 -1.27 -5.43 6.63
N TYR A 222 -0.61 -5.47 5.47
CA TYR A 222 -0.07 -4.26 4.83
C TYR A 222 -1.00 -3.79 3.71
N SER A 223 -2.12 -3.15 4.06
CA SER A 223 -2.99 -2.52 3.06
C SER A 223 -2.33 -1.29 2.44
N ALA A 224 -2.66 -0.98 1.17
CA ALA A 224 -2.16 0.22 0.50
C ALA A 224 -2.44 1.50 1.29
N GLY A 225 -3.64 1.63 1.88
CA GLY A 225 -4.00 2.78 2.72
C GLY A 225 -3.15 2.89 3.99
N MET A 226 -2.84 1.77 4.64
CA MET A 226 -1.92 1.76 5.79
C MET A 226 -0.52 2.18 5.38
N ILE A 227 0.00 1.63 4.27
CA ILE A 227 1.33 1.97 3.74
C ILE A 227 1.38 3.47 3.41
N ARG A 228 0.36 4.01 2.73
CA ARG A 228 0.32 5.44 2.40
C ARG A 228 0.41 6.31 3.66
N ARG A 229 -0.46 6.06 4.63
CA ARG A 229 -0.56 6.86 5.86
C ARG A 229 0.69 6.77 6.74
N ARG A 230 1.25 5.57 6.93
CA ARG A 230 2.35 5.36 7.89
C ARG A 230 3.74 5.49 7.29
N PHE A 231 3.84 5.40 5.97
CA PHE A 231 5.13 5.33 5.31
C PHE A 231 5.26 6.38 4.22
N VAL A 232 4.38 6.38 3.21
CA VAL A 232 4.53 7.25 2.04
C VAL A 232 4.43 8.72 2.42
N PHE A 233 3.34 9.13 3.08
CA PHE A 233 3.14 10.55 3.41
C PHE A 233 4.21 11.09 4.38
N PRO A 234 4.56 10.38 5.47
CA PRO A 234 5.67 10.81 6.33
C PRO A 234 7.00 10.93 5.57
N LEU A 235 7.29 10.00 4.66
CA LEU A 235 8.54 9.98 3.90
C LEU A 235 8.58 11.09 2.84
N ASN A 236 7.47 11.36 2.15
CA ASN A 236 7.34 12.50 1.24
C ASN A 236 7.59 13.82 1.98
N ARG A 237 6.91 14.04 3.11
CA ARG A 237 7.11 15.23 3.94
C ARG A 237 8.56 15.36 4.41
N TYR A 238 9.17 14.25 4.83
CA TYR A 238 10.59 14.23 5.20
C TYR A 238 11.51 14.66 4.04
N LEU A 239 11.27 14.15 2.83
CA LEU A 239 12.02 14.49 1.63
C LEU A 239 11.86 15.96 1.24
N GLU A 240 10.64 16.50 1.33
CA GLU A 240 10.32 17.91 1.09
C GLU A 240 11.04 18.84 2.09
N GLU A 241 11.01 18.50 3.39
CA GLU A 241 11.60 19.34 4.44
C GLU A 241 13.15 19.31 4.45
N HIS A 242 13.77 18.21 3.99
CA HIS A 242 15.21 17.98 4.19
C HIS A 242 16.05 17.93 2.91
N GLY A 243 15.40 17.84 1.75
CA GLY A 243 16.04 17.86 0.43
C GLY A 243 17.18 16.85 0.23
N ASP A 244 18.11 17.22 -0.66
CA ASP A 244 19.16 16.36 -1.23
C ASP A 244 20.08 15.72 -0.17
N LYS A 245 20.41 16.46 0.89
CA LYS A 245 21.38 16.03 1.91
C LYS A 245 20.92 14.78 2.66
N ARG A 246 19.62 14.53 2.73
CA ARG A 246 19.06 13.35 3.41
C ARG A 246 18.67 12.23 2.44
N PHE A 247 18.53 12.50 1.15
CA PHE A 247 18.23 11.48 0.12
C PHE A 247 19.24 10.32 0.12
N VAL A 248 20.54 10.63 0.15
CA VAL A 248 21.61 9.61 0.23
C VAL A 248 21.53 8.81 1.53
N GLY A 249 21.15 9.45 2.64
CA GLY A 249 20.94 8.78 3.92
C GLY A 249 19.77 7.79 3.87
N LEU A 250 18.70 8.12 3.15
CA LEU A 250 17.55 7.23 2.93
C LEU A 250 17.92 6.03 2.07
N ILE A 251 18.72 6.25 1.01
CA ILE A 251 19.24 5.14 0.20
C ILE A 251 20.00 4.18 1.11
N GLN A 252 20.94 4.67 1.93
CA GLN A 252 21.68 3.82 2.86
C GLN A 252 20.79 3.12 3.90
N TYR A 253 19.70 3.76 4.33
CA TYR A 253 18.72 3.18 5.25
C TYR A 253 18.01 1.97 4.61
N PHE A 254 17.48 2.15 3.40
CA PHE A 254 16.68 1.13 2.72
C PHE A 254 17.51 0.14 1.91
N PHE A 255 18.79 0.40 1.64
CA PHE A 255 19.64 -0.46 0.81
C PHE A 255 19.82 -1.87 1.39
N ASN A 256 19.94 -1.98 2.72
CA ASN A 256 20.06 -3.27 3.40
C ASN A 256 18.80 -3.54 4.25
N PRO A 257 17.94 -4.50 3.85
CA PRO A 257 16.65 -4.71 4.47
C PRO A 257 16.71 -5.10 5.96
N ASN A 258 17.80 -5.75 6.36
CA ASN A 258 17.92 -6.40 7.67
C ASN A 258 18.95 -5.72 8.57
N LYS A 259 19.49 -4.56 8.18
CA LYS A 259 20.53 -3.88 8.96
C LYS A 259 20.01 -3.43 10.32
N GLU A 260 20.74 -3.77 11.37
CA GLU A 260 20.46 -3.38 12.75
C GLU A 260 21.46 -2.32 13.19
N ASP A 261 20.96 -1.09 13.37
CA ASP A 261 21.73 0.03 13.91
C ASP A 261 20.77 0.91 14.72
N LYS A 262 21.24 1.42 15.86
CA LYS A 262 20.51 2.36 16.72
C LYS A 262 20.07 3.60 15.92
N LYS A 263 20.89 4.09 14.99
CA LYS A 263 20.57 5.23 14.13
C LYS A 263 19.34 4.94 13.25
N TYR A 264 19.21 3.73 12.73
CA TYR A 264 18.05 3.35 11.92
C TYR A 264 16.78 3.16 12.76
N GLN A 265 16.91 2.66 13.99
CA GLN A 265 15.77 2.61 14.90
C GLN A 265 15.26 4.01 15.25
N MET A 266 16.17 4.95 15.51
CA MET A 266 15.82 6.35 15.75
C MET A 266 15.14 6.98 14.53
N PHE A 267 15.64 6.73 13.32
CA PHE A 267 15.03 7.24 12.10
C PHE A 267 13.61 6.71 11.88
N GLY A 268 13.38 5.40 12.04
CA GLY A 268 12.03 4.84 11.92
C GLY A 268 11.06 5.41 12.96
N THR A 269 11.55 5.64 14.18
CA THR A 269 10.74 6.29 15.24
C THR A 269 10.42 7.74 14.90
N MET A 270 11.37 8.47 14.32
CA MET A 270 11.18 9.84 13.86
C MET A 270 10.14 9.91 12.74
N LEU A 271 10.22 9.06 11.71
CA LEU A 271 9.21 9.01 10.64
C LEU A 271 7.80 8.75 11.19
N ASN A 272 7.66 7.86 12.16
CA ASN A 272 6.36 7.57 12.79
C ASN A 272 5.79 8.75 13.59
N GLY A 273 6.61 9.72 13.95
CA GLY A 273 6.20 10.94 14.65
C GLY A 273 5.90 12.12 13.73
N ILE A 274 6.11 11.97 12.42
CA ILE A 274 5.73 13.00 11.45
C ILE A 274 4.22 12.92 11.29
N ASP A 275 3.54 13.96 11.78
CA ASP A 275 2.11 14.12 11.54
C ASP A 275 1.89 14.50 10.07
N VAL A 276 0.90 13.90 9.44
CA VAL A 276 0.58 14.18 8.03
C VAL A 276 -0.92 14.20 7.88
N GLU A 277 -1.42 15.32 7.36
CA GLU A 277 -2.80 15.42 6.92
C GLU A 277 -3.01 14.36 5.83
N VAL A 278 -3.87 13.41 6.14
CA VAL A 278 -4.31 12.41 5.16
C VAL A 278 -5.42 13.10 4.37
N PRO A 279 -5.33 13.17 3.03
CA PRO A 279 -6.42 13.72 2.24
C PRO A 279 -7.71 12.99 2.59
N GLU A 280 -8.72 13.73 3.07
CA GLU A 280 -10.05 13.18 3.30
C GLU A 280 -10.67 12.90 1.94
N PHE A 281 -11.03 11.65 1.68
CA PHE A 281 -11.68 11.27 0.43
C PHE A 281 -13.20 11.24 0.61
N ASN A 282 -13.84 12.09 -0.19
CA ASN A 282 -15.25 12.13 -0.56
C ASN A 282 -16.25 12.67 0.51
N ASP A 283 -16.84 13.83 0.21
CA ASP A 283 -17.76 14.57 1.07
C ASP A 283 -19.16 13.91 1.23
N ASN A 284 -19.43 12.78 0.56
CA ASN A 284 -20.70 12.07 0.70
C ASN A 284 -20.60 10.59 0.23
N PRO A 285 -20.10 9.67 1.05
CA PRO A 285 -19.98 8.27 0.65
C PRO A 285 -21.32 7.56 0.53
N THR A 286 -21.42 6.62 -0.40
CA THR A 286 -22.52 5.65 -0.48
C THR A 286 -22.24 4.48 0.47
N TYR A 287 -23.21 4.15 1.34
CA TYR A 287 -23.13 3.04 2.27
C TYR A 287 -23.91 1.85 1.72
N ILE A 288 -23.27 0.69 1.66
CA ILE A 288 -23.89 -0.56 1.21
C ILE A 288 -24.56 -1.21 2.42
N GLU A 289 -25.87 -1.43 2.34
CA GLU A 289 -26.61 -2.14 3.38
C GLU A 289 -26.17 -3.61 3.43
N THR A 290 -25.81 -4.10 4.61
CA THR A 290 -25.48 -5.51 4.82
C THR A 290 -25.96 -6.02 6.17
N ASN A 291 -25.94 -7.35 6.34
CA ASN A 291 -26.32 -8.00 7.58
C ASN A 291 -25.06 -8.42 8.35
N LEU A 292 -25.10 -8.29 9.68
CA LEU A 292 -24.03 -8.72 10.57
C LEU A 292 -23.63 -10.20 10.39
N ASP A 293 -24.56 -11.10 10.07
CA ASP A 293 -24.26 -12.52 9.81
C ASP A 293 -23.41 -12.74 8.56
N LEU A 294 -23.46 -11.82 7.58
CA LEU A 294 -22.61 -11.87 6.38
C LEU A 294 -21.19 -11.35 6.65
N VAL A 295 -20.98 -10.65 7.77
CA VAL A 295 -19.67 -10.14 8.19
C VAL A 295 -18.87 -11.28 8.83
N THR A 296 -18.30 -12.14 7.98
CA THR A 296 -17.40 -13.23 8.37
C THR A 296 -15.96 -12.91 7.99
N ILE A 297 -14.99 -13.58 8.64
CA ILE A 297 -13.57 -13.42 8.31
C ILE A 297 -13.33 -13.75 6.83
N ASP A 298 -13.95 -14.82 6.33
CA ASP A 298 -13.72 -15.26 4.95
C ASP A 298 -14.33 -14.30 3.93
N ASN A 299 -15.52 -13.75 4.20
CA ASN A 299 -16.12 -12.73 3.33
C ASN A 299 -15.31 -11.43 3.32
N VAL A 300 -14.82 -10.97 4.48
CA VAL A 300 -13.98 -9.74 4.53
C VAL A 300 -12.61 -9.99 3.89
N ARG A 301 -12.02 -11.19 4.04
CA ARG A 301 -10.79 -11.57 3.31
C ARG A 301 -11.01 -11.60 1.82
N ALA A 302 -12.11 -12.18 1.35
CA ALA A 302 -12.46 -12.20 -0.07
C ALA A 302 -12.61 -10.78 -0.60
N LEU A 303 -13.32 -9.91 0.12
CA LEU A 303 -13.45 -8.49 -0.23
C LEU A 303 -12.09 -7.79 -0.37
N ASP A 304 -11.22 -7.93 0.63
CA ASP A 304 -9.88 -7.33 0.61
C ASP A 304 -9.01 -7.94 -0.50
N HIS A 305 -9.06 -9.26 -0.72
CA HIS A 305 -8.29 -9.94 -1.78
C HIS A 305 -8.74 -9.50 -3.17
N THR A 306 -10.05 -9.39 -3.40
CA THR A 306 -10.63 -9.07 -4.70
C THR A 306 -10.47 -7.60 -5.06
N PHE A 307 -10.53 -6.67 -4.09
CA PHE A 307 -10.54 -5.24 -4.42
C PHE A 307 -9.31 -4.47 -3.96
N GLU A 308 -8.54 -4.93 -2.96
CA GLU A 308 -7.25 -4.27 -2.69
C GLU A 308 -6.28 -4.51 -3.85
N PRO A 309 -5.46 -3.53 -4.22
CA PRO A 309 -5.43 -2.19 -3.66
C PRO A 309 -6.59 -1.32 -4.22
N TYR A 310 -7.33 -0.68 -3.31
CA TYR A 310 -8.34 0.32 -3.69
C TYR A 310 -7.68 1.51 -4.41
N HIS A 311 -8.37 2.10 -5.37
CA HIS A 311 -7.88 3.23 -6.18
C HIS A 311 -8.99 4.26 -6.41
N ALA A 312 -8.68 5.38 -7.07
CA ALA A 312 -9.63 6.49 -7.22
C ALA A 312 -10.94 6.13 -7.93
N GLY A 313 -10.93 5.06 -8.76
CA GLY A 313 -12.13 4.54 -9.44
C GLY A 313 -12.89 3.46 -8.66
N PHE A 314 -12.29 2.90 -7.61
CA PHE A 314 -12.91 1.88 -6.75
C PHE A 314 -12.39 2.03 -5.32
N ASN A 315 -13.09 2.89 -4.56
CA ASN A 315 -12.76 3.17 -3.16
C ASN A 315 -13.11 1.98 -2.27
N ARG A 316 -12.57 1.97 -1.04
CA ARG A 316 -12.96 0.96 -0.05
C ARG A 316 -14.47 1.05 0.21
N PRO A 317 -15.24 -0.04 0.09
CA PRO A 317 -16.67 -0.01 0.35
C PRO A 317 -16.98 0.43 1.77
N HIS A 318 -17.97 1.31 1.91
CA HIS A 318 -18.57 1.67 3.19
C HIS A 318 -19.82 0.84 3.39
N TRP A 319 -20.02 0.38 4.61
CA TRP A 319 -21.08 -0.54 4.99
C TRP A 319 -21.97 0.10 6.03
N VAL A 320 -23.27 -0.16 5.95
CA VAL A 320 -24.22 0.13 7.03
C VAL A 320 -24.88 -1.17 7.47
N ILE A 321 -25.01 -1.34 8.78
CA ILE A 321 -25.70 -2.48 9.38
C ILE A 321 -26.67 -1.91 10.41
N HIS A 322 -27.96 -2.18 10.21
CA HIS A 322 -29.04 -1.69 11.05
C HIS A 322 -29.35 -2.66 12.20
N ASP A 323 -30.00 -2.11 13.23
CA ASP A 323 -30.65 -2.86 14.31
C ASP A 323 -29.74 -3.90 14.99
N ILE A 324 -28.49 -3.53 15.28
CA ILE A 324 -27.54 -4.44 15.93
C ILE A 324 -27.58 -4.29 17.44
N GLU A 325 -27.82 -5.38 18.16
CA GLU A 325 -27.74 -5.43 19.62
C GLU A 325 -26.27 -5.28 20.09
N VAL A 326 -26.02 -4.28 20.92
CA VAL A 326 -24.70 -4.04 21.55
C VAL A 326 -24.47 -5.04 22.67
N ALA A 327 -23.54 -5.97 22.46
CA ALA A 327 -23.16 -6.95 23.48
C ALA A 327 -22.30 -6.32 24.59
N GLU A 328 -21.31 -5.52 24.19
CA GLU A 328 -20.44 -4.78 25.11
C GLU A 328 -20.10 -3.41 24.53
N TYR A 329 -20.06 -2.37 25.38
CA TYR A 329 -19.52 -1.06 25.01
C TYR A 329 -18.41 -0.62 25.97
N ARG A 330 -17.46 0.16 25.44
CA ARG A 330 -16.37 0.75 26.23
C ARG A 330 -15.95 2.10 25.66
N LYS A 331 -15.76 3.09 26.54
CA LYS A 331 -15.01 4.30 26.21
C LYS A 331 -13.54 4.15 26.57
N PHE A 332 -12.65 4.71 25.76
CA PHE A 332 -11.21 4.68 25.97
C PHE A 332 -10.57 6.04 25.65
N ASP A 333 -9.29 6.19 26.00
CA ASP A 333 -8.51 7.42 25.87
C ASP A 333 -9.25 8.69 26.35
N MET A 334 -9.60 8.71 27.65
CA MET A 334 -10.31 9.83 28.26
C MET A 334 -11.62 10.21 27.54
N ALA A 335 -12.33 9.19 27.02
CA ALA A 335 -13.57 9.32 26.26
C ALA A 335 -13.42 10.00 24.88
N ARG A 336 -12.22 9.97 24.28
CA ARG A 336 -12.00 10.28 22.86
C ARG A 336 -12.28 9.09 21.95
N GLY A 337 -12.30 7.87 22.49
CA GLY A 337 -12.61 6.65 21.77
C GLY A 337 -13.84 5.92 22.29
N LEU A 338 -14.54 5.25 21.38
CA LEU A 338 -15.65 4.33 21.63
C LEU A 338 -15.37 3.00 20.94
N GLU A 339 -15.55 1.90 21.67
CA GLU A 339 -15.53 0.53 21.13
C GLU A 339 -16.87 -0.13 21.47
N LEU A 340 -17.52 -0.71 20.47
CA LEU A 340 -18.71 -1.54 20.56
C LEU A 340 -18.36 -2.96 20.14
N SER A 341 -18.98 -3.95 20.77
CA SER A 341 -18.82 -5.35 20.41
C SER A 341 -20.17 -5.98 20.13
N PHE A 342 -20.26 -6.74 19.04
CA PHE A 342 -21.46 -7.41 18.57
C PHE A 342 -21.20 -8.90 18.48
N ARG A 343 -22.15 -9.71 18.94
CA ARG A 343 -22.06 -11.18 18.85
C ARG A 343 -22.71 -11.65 17.56
N THR A 344 -22.03 -12.56 16.87
CA THR A 344 -22.53 -13.23 15.67
C THR A 344 -22.42 -14.73 15.85
N ASN A 345 -23.03 -15.49 14.93
CA ASN A 345 -22.89 -16.94 14.88
C ASN A 345 -21.44 -17.41 14.62
N HIS A 346 -20.57 -16.50 14.17
CA HIS A 346 -19.19 -16.78 13.77
C HIS A 346 -18.14 -16.10 14.64
N GLY A 347 -18.55 -15.41 15.71
CA GLY A 347 -17.64 -14.81 16.68
C GLY A 347 -18.02 -13.39 17.09
N LEU A 348 -17.02 -12.61 17.47
CA LEU A 348 -17.18 -11.21 17.89
C LEU A 348 -16.78 -10.27 16.75
N VAL A 349 -17.65 -9.33 16.43
CA VAL A 349 -17.34 -8.18 15.56
C VAL A 349 -17.19 -6.96 16.44
N LYS A 350 -16.08 -6.24 16.30
CA LYS A 350 -15.87 -4.98 17.01
C LYS A 350 -16.08 -3.80 16.09
N ALA A 351 -16.72 -2.74 16.58
CA ALA A 351 -16.71 -1.45 15.92
C ALA A 351 -16.01 -0.42 16.79
N SER A 352 -15.16 0.43 16.20
CA SER A 352 -14.51 1.51 16.94
C SER A 352 -14.59 2.85 16.22
N ALA A 353 -14.71 3.89 17.03
CA ALA A 353 -14.66 5.28 16.63
C ALA A 353 -13.64 6.01 17.52
N TYR A 354 -12.93 6.98 16.96
CA TYR A 354 -11.97 7.80 17.69
C TYR A 354 -12.04 9.23 17.17
N GLU A 355 -12.16 10.20 18.08
CA GLU A 355 -12.35 11.63 17.77
C GLU A 355 -13.51 11.87 16.79
N ASN A 356 -14.58 11.10 16.95
CA ASN A 356 -15.79 11.19 16.15
C ASN A 356 -16.96 11.60 17.05
N GLU A 357 -17.93 12.33 16.51
CA GLU A 357 -19.14 12.76 17.24
C GLU A 357 -19.87 11.60 17.92
N CYS A 358 -19.88 10.42 17.28
CA CYS A 358 -20.55 9.23 17.81
C CYS A 358 -19.98 8.76 19.17
N VAL A 359 -18.76 9.16 19.53
CA VAL A 359 -18.14 8.83 20.83
C VAL A 359 -18.92 9.44 22.01
N HIS A 360 -19.69 10.51 21.76
CA HIS A 360 -20.51 11.17 22.77
C HIS A 360 -21.93 10.62 22.89
N VAL A 361 -22.34 9.70 22.00
CA VAL A 361 -23.66 9.06 22.06
C VAL A 361 -23.78 8.23 23.35
N LYS A 362 -24.99 8.22 23.93
CA LYS A 362 -25.34 7.40 25.08
C LYS A 362 -25.79 6.04 24.58
N ILE A 363 -24.98 5.02 24.84
CA ILE A 363 -25.20 3.62 24.46
C ILE A 363 -24.94 2.76 25.70
N ASN A 364 -25.79 1.77 25.92
CA ASN A 364 -25.68 0.75 26.94
C ASN A 364 -25.63 -0.65 26.31
N ASN A 365 -25.26 -1.65 27.11
CA ASN A 365 -25.38 -3.05 26.69
C ASN A 365 -26.86 -3.39 26.48
N GLY A 366 -27.17 -4.09 25.38
CA GLY A 366 -28.52 -4.44 24.96
C GLY A 366 -29.24 -3.36 24.14
N ASP A 367 -28.64 -2.17 23.99
CA ASP A 367 -29.19 -1.16 23.07
C ASP A 367 -29.02 -1.66 21.62
N HIS A 368 -30.00 -1.33 20.77
CA HIS A 368 -29.94 -1.58 19.33
C HIS A 368 -29.45 -0.33 18.61
N VAL A 369 -28.45 -0.50 17.74
CA VAL A 369 -27.80 0.62 17.05
C VAL A 369 -27.61 0.33 15.56
N THR A 370 -27.64 1.39 14.76
CA THR A 370 -27.15 1.34 13.38
C THR A 370 -25.68 1.76 13.35
N VAL A 371 -24.82 0.96 12.70
CA VAL A 371 -23.39 1.23 12.57
C VAL A 371 -23.01 1.41 11.11
N ALA A 372 -22.33 2.51 10.80
CA ALA A 372 -21.87 2.83 9.45
C ALA A 372 -20.34 3.01 9.42
N GLY A 373 -19.64 2.26 8.55
CA GLY A 373 -18.18 2.28 8.53
C GLY A 373 -17.51 1.36 7.51
N THR A 374 -16.20 1.16 7.67
CA THR A 374 -15.40 0.28 6.81
C THR A 374 -15.05 -1.02 7.53
N LEU A 375 -15.21 -2.15 6.85
CA LEU A 375 -14.84 -3.47 7.35
C LEU A 375 -13.34 -3.74 7.13
N SER A 376 -12.73 -4.42 8.10
CA SER A 376 -11.32 -4.80 8.09
C SER A 376 -11.06 -5.98 9.02
N ILE A 377 -9.95 -6.69 8.80
CA ILE A 377 -9.46 -7.70 9.73
C ILE A 377 -8.26 -7.16 10.48
N ASN A 378 -8.40 -7.05 11.80
CA ASN A 378 -7.32 -6.67 12.69
C ASN A 378 -6.76 -7.90 13.40
N GLY A 379 -5.46 -7.86 13.72
CA GLY A 379 -4.83 -8.88 14.57
C GLY A 379 -4.85 -8.44 16.04
N PHE A 380 -5.53 -9.19 16.90
CA PHE A 380 -5.43 -9.03 18.36
C PHE A 380 -4.92 -10.33 18.98
N SER A 381 -3.82 -10.27 19.72
CA SER A 381 -3.18 -11.45 20.34
C SER A 381 -2.87 -12.59 19.35
N GLY A 382 -2.54 -12.24 18.11
CA GLY A 382 -2.18 -13.19 17.06
C GLY A 382 -3.36 -13.83 16.33
N LEU A 383 -4.59 -13.54 16.74
CA LEU A 383 -5.79 -14.05 16.09
C LEU A 383 -6.45 -12.96 15.22
N PRO A 384 -6.96 -13.33 14.03
CA PRO A 384 -7.76 -12.41 13.22
C PRO A 384 -9.06 -12.09 13.95
N MET A 385 -9.41 -10.81 13.97
CA MET A 385 -10.61 -10.28 14.58
C MET A 385 -11.28 -9.33 13.59
N LEU A 386 -12.58 -9.48 13.43
CA LEU A 386 -13.39 -8.60 12.57
C LEU A 386 -13.53 -7.24 13.23
N HIS A 387 -13.26 -6.20 12.45
CA HIS A 387 -13.28 -4.84 12.93
C HIS A 387 -13.92 -3.89 11.91
N MET A 388 -14.90 -3.13 12.37
CA MET A 388 -15.48 -2.02 11.65
C MET A 388 -14.92 -0.70 12.19
N LYS A 389 -14.31 0.10 11.31
CA LYS A 389 -13.98 1.50 11.66
C LYS A 389 -15.22 2.35 11.36
N VAL A 390 -15.84 2.88 12.41
CA VAL A 390 -17.04 3.74 12.30
C VAL A 390 -16.63 5.08 11.67
N LEU A 391 -17.37 5.51 10.66
CA LEU A 391 -17.12 6.76 9.93
C LEU A 391 -18.15 7.84 10.26
N GLU A 392 -19.41 7.45 10.46
CA GLU A 392 -20.52 8.38 10.71
C GLU A 392 -21.33 8.00 11.96
N ASN A 393 -22.24 8.91 12.34
CA ASN A 393 -22.97 8.89 13.59
C ASN A 393 -23.74 7.58 13.81
N LEU A 394 -23.61 7.04 15.03
CA LEU A 394 -24.45 5.97 15.55
C LEU A 394 -25.83 6.58 15.85
N SER A 395 -26.91 6.00 15.29
CA SER A 395 -28.27 6.35 15.68
C SER A 395 -28.87 5.25 16.54
N ASN A 396 -29.47 5.65 17.67
CA ASN A 396 -30.43 4.82 18.37
C ASN A 396 -31.76 4.96 17.62
N GLU A 397 -32.36 3.84 17.22
CA GLU A 397 -33.76 3.84 16.74
C GLU A 397 -34.75 3.84 17.91
#